data_AF-A0A7C2DD41-F1
#
_entry.id   AF-A0A7C2DD41-F1
#
_cell.length_a   1.000
_cell.length_b   1.000
_cell.length_c   1.000
_cell.angle_alpha   90.00
_cell.angle_beta   90.00
_cell.angle_gamma   90.00
#
_symmetry.space_group_name_H-M   'P 1'
#
loop_
_entity.id
_entity.type
_entity.pdbx_description
1 polymer ?
#
loop_
_entity_poly.entity_id
_entity_poly.type
_entity_poly.pdbx_seq_one_letter_code
_entity_poly.pdbx_strand_id
1 'polypeptide(L)'
;MDPTRREFAAGMGAALAAPAPAFEPAYLRLARTGELDARVQALREIYRACRLCPRQCGVNRLKGELGVCALPARAKVYSAHAHFGEEPPLVGSRGSGTVFFSRCNLLCVFCQNWEINHRGDGSFCSDEELGRIFLSVQNMGCHNLNLVTPTH
;
A
#
# COMPACT_ATOMS: atom_id res chain seq x y z
N MET A 1 -10.83 41.57 4.26
CA MET A 1 -11.86 40.72 4.88
C MET A 1 -12.59 40.03 3.75
N ASP A 2 -12.32 38.75 3.54
CA ASP A 2 -12.83 37.95 2.43
C ASP A 2 -14.23 37.39 2.80
N PRO A 3 -15.29 37.71 2.03
CA PRO A 3 -16.67 37.30 2.33
C PRO A 3 -17.01 35.85 1.93
N THR A 4 -16.03 35.03 1.54
CA THR A 4 -16.29 33.65 1.06
C THR A 4 -16.38 32.57 2.14
N ARG A 5 -16.14 32.88 3.43
CA ARG A 5 -16.43 31.94 4.53
C ARG A 5 -17.90 32.00 4.94
N ARG A 6 -18.76 31.34 4.18
CA ARG A 6 -20.11 31.00 4.65
C ARG A 6 -20.04 29.94 5.74
N GLU A 7 -20.45 30.35 6.93
CA GLU A 7 -20.78 29.55 8.10
C GLU A 7 -21.75 28.42 7.73
N PHE A 8 -21.25 27.20 7.54
CA PHE A 8 -22.09 26.02 7.29
C PHE A 8 -22.36 25.19 8.56
N ALA A 9 -21.87 25.63 9.72
CA ALA A 9 -21.79 24.79 10.92
C ALA A 9 -22.62 25.31 12.12
N ALA A 10 -23.69 26.08 11.90
CA ALA A 10 -24.48 26.65 12.99
C ALA A 10 -25.93 26.13 13.09
N GLY A 11 -26.32 25.08 12.34
CA GLY A 11 -27.74 24.71 12.20
C GLY A 11 -28.15 23.27 12.48
N MET A 12 -27.23 22.32 12.63
CA MET A 12 -27.61 20.92 12.86
C MET A 12 -27.22 20.51 14.26
N GLY A 13 -28.21 20.51 15.15
CA GLY A 13 -28.11 19.86 16.45
C GLY A 13 -27.52 18.47 16.25
N ALA A 14 -26.54 18.14 17.10
CA ALA A 14 -25.89 16.84 17.11
C ALA A 14 -26.92 15.76 17.45
N ALA A 15 -27.64 15.29 16.43
CA ALA A 15 -28.15 13.94 16.44
C ALA A 15 -26.92 13.05 16.56
N LEU A 16 -26.67 12.56 17.78
CA LEU A 16 -25.64 11.59 18.07
C LEU A 16 -25.87 10.43 17.10
N ALA A 17 -25.03 10.36 16.06
CA ALA A 17 -25.06 9.26 15.12
C ALA A 17 -24.96 7.97 15.94
N ALA A 18 -25.84 7.01 15.66
CA ALA A 18 -25.77 5.70 16.28
C ALA A 18 -24.33 5.17 16.16
N PRO A 19 -23.78 4.51 17.20
CA PRO A 19 -22.42 3.99 17.12
C PRO A 19 -22.33 3.15 15.85
N ALA A 20 -21.41 3.53 14.97
CA ALA A 20 -21.14 2.75 13.78
C ALA A 20 -20.92 1.29 14.22
N PRO A 21 -21.47 0.31 13.50
CA PRO A 21 -21.20 -1.09 13.82
C PRO A 21 -19.68 -1.27 13.94
N ALA A 22 -19.24 -2.07 14.90
CA ALA A 22 -17.82 -2.33 15.12
C ALA A 22 -17.18 -2.71 13.78
N PHE A 23 -16.27 -1.88 13.29
CA PHE A 23 -15.65 -2.08 11.99
C PHE A 23 -14.82 -3.37 12.03
N GLU A 24 -15.19 -4.33 11.20
CA GLU A 24 -14.40 -5.53 10.97
C GLU A 24 -13.71 -5.45 9.60
N PRO A 25 -12.36 -5.49 9.54
CA PRO A 25 -11.65 -5.61 8.29
C PRO A 25 -12.03 -6.89 7.52
N ALA A 26 -12.27 -6.75 6.21
CA ALA A 26 -12.72 -7.87 5.36
C ALA A 26 -11.77 -9.08 5.40
N TYR A 27 -10.46 -8.86 5.57
CA TYR A 27 -9.47 -9.93 5.60
C TYR A 27 -9.65 -10.90 6.78
N LEU A 28 -10.20 -10.45 7.92
CA LEU A 28 -10.45 -11.32 9.08
C LEU A 28 -11.53 -12.36 8.78
N ARG A 29 -12.63 -11.91 8.16
CA ARG A 29 -13.68 -12.82 7.68
C ARG A 29 -13.13 -13.81 6.66
N LEU A 30 -12.37 -13.32 5.67
CA LEU A 30 -11.78 -14.17 4.61
C LEU A 30 -10.82 -15.22 5.20
N ALA A 31 -10.02 -14.84 6.19
CA ALA A 31 -9.14 -15.75 6.91
C ALA A 31 -9.94 -16.86 7.62
N ARG A 32 -11.00 -16.51 8.37
CA ARG A 32 -11.84 -17.51 9.06
C ARG A 32 -12.52 -18.48 8.11
N THR A 33 -12.88 -18.04 6.90
CA THR A 33 -13.50 -18.89 5.88
C THR A 33 -12.51 -19.72 5.05
N GLY A 34 -11.20 -19.52 5.20
CA GLY A 34 -10.17 -20.16 4.37
C GLY A 34 -10.02 -19.56 2.96
N GLU A 35 -10.93 -18.67 2.54
CA GLU A 35 -10.87 -17.96 1.25
C GLU A 35 -9.59 -17.12 1.10
N LEU A 36 -9.06 -16.57 2.19
CA LEU A 36 -7.80 -15.82 2.13
C LEU A 36 -6.63 -16.72 1.69
N ASP A 37 -6.54 -17.92 2.26
CA ASP A 37 -5.50 -18.89 1.91
C ASP A 37 -5.64 -19.35 0.45
N ALA A 38 -6.88 -19.61 0.01
CA ALA A 38 -7.15 -19.95 -1.39
C ALA A 38 -6.67 -18.86 -2.37
N ARG A 39 -6.89 -17.59 -2.05
CA ARG A 39 -6.39 -16.45 -2.84
C ARG A 39 -4.87 -16.37 -2.81
N VAL A 40 -4.24 -16.58 -1.66
CA VAL A 40 -2.77 -16.61 -1.55
C VAL A 40 -2.18 -17.70 -2.45
N GLN A 41 -2.76 -18.90 -2.46
CA GLN A 41 -2.28 -19.97 -3.36
C GLN A 41 -2.46 -19.61 -4.83
N ALA A 42 -3.61 -19.04 -5.21
CA ALA A 42 -3.85 -18.60 -6.58
C ALA A 42 -2.85 -17.51 -7.02
N LEU A 43 -2.55 -16.53 -6.15
CA LEU A 43 -1.57 -15.48 -6.40
C LEU A 43 -0.13 -16.04 -6.50
N ARG A 44 0.22 -17.03 -5.66
CA ARG A 44 1.52 -17.71 -5.74
C ARG A 44 1.67 -18.51 -7.03
N GLU A 45 0.60 -19.06 -7.59
CA GLU A 45 0.66 -19.77 -8.87
C GLU A 45 1.01 -18.83 -10.04
N ILE A 46 0.55 -17.57 -10.02
CA ILE A 46 0.92 -16.55 -11.00
C ILE A 46 2.45 -16.36 -11.07
N TYR A 47 3.18 -16.61 -9.97
CA TYR A 47 4.64 -16.49 -9.94
C TYR A 47 5.38 -17.54 -10.77
N ARG A 48 4.74 -18.62 -11.23
CA ARG A 48 5.36 -19.57 -12.17
C ARG A 48 5.65 -18.95 -13.53
N ALA A 49 4.87 -17.96 -13.94
CA ALA A 49 5.04 -17.22 -15.18
C ALA A 49 4.50 -15.78 -15.00
N CYS A 50 5.29 -14.92 -14.35
CA CYS A 50 4.80 -13.62 -13.90
C CYS A 50 4.46 -12.68 -15.07
N ARG A 51 3.18 -12.27 -15.13
CA ARG A 51 2.66 -11.28 -16.10
C ARG A 51 1.87 -10.15 -15.42
N LEU A 52 2.15 -9.89 -14.14
CA LEU A 52 1.45 -8.87 -13.33
C LEU A 52 1.66 -7.43 -13.79
N CYS A 53 2.61 -7.17 -14.68
CA CYS A 53 2.88 -5.84 -15.20
C CYS A 53 2.74 -5.79 -16.72
N PRO A 54 2.58 -4.59 -17.32
CA PRO A 54 2.44 -4.43 -18.77
C PRO A 54 3.60 -5.00 -19.60
N ARG A 55 4.77 -5.27 -18.99
CA ARG A 55 5.92 -5.89 -19.66
C ARG A 55 5.74 -7.39 -19.94
N GLN A 56 4.84 -8.07 -19.21
CA GLN A 56 4.52 -9.50 -19.37
C GLN A 56 5.74 -10.43 -19.52
N CYS A 57 6.81 -10.22 -18.73
CA CYS A 57 8.09 -10.91 -18.94
C CYS A 57 8.05 -12.44 -18.76
N GLY A 58 7.04 -12.99 -18.08
CA GLY A 58 6.84 -14.44 -17.97
C GLY A 58 7.85 -15.18 -17.07
N VAL A 59 8.71 -14.47 -16.33
CA VAL A 59 9.71 -15.07 -15.45
C VAL A 59 9.09 -15.94 -14.36
N ASN A 60 9.77 -17.01 -14.00
CA ASN A 60 9.39 -17.90 -12.92
C ASN A 60 10.02 -17.44 -11.60
N ARG A 61 9.28 -16.63 -10.84
CA ARG A 61 9.73 -16.09 -9.56
C ARG A 61 9.89 -17.18 -8.49
N LEU A 62 9.18 -18.30 -8.61
CA LEU A 62 9.34 -19.45 -7.69
C LEU A 62 10.71 -20.14 -7.85
N LYS A 63 11.36 -19.98 -9.00
CA LYS A 63 12.74 -20.40 -9.25
C LYS A 63 13.77 -19.32 -8.97
N GLY A 64 13.35 -18.15 -8.48
CA GLY A 64 14.21 -17.00 -8.24
C GLY A 64 14.56 -16.20 -9.48
N GLU A 65 13.89 -16.43 -10.62
CA GLU A 65 14.13 -15.65 -11.84
C GLU A 65 13.67 -14.19 -11.67
N LEU A 66 14.43 -13.27 -12.23
CA LEU A 66 14.19 -11.83 -12.16
C LEU A 66 13.76 -11.30 -13.53
N GLY A 67 12.67 -10.53 -13.54
CA GLY A 67 12.24 -9.78 -14.73
C GLY A 67 12.87 -8.39 -14.77
N VAL A 68 12.39 -7.55 -15.69
CA VAL A 68 12.84 -6.14 -15.86
C VAL A 68 12.71 -5.32 -14.57
N CYS A 69 11.73 -5.64 -13.71
CA CYS A 69 11.56 -5.00 -12.40
C CYS A 69 12.67 -5.33 -11.38
N ALA A 70 13.53 -6.31 -11.65
CA ALA A 70 14.59 -6.77 -10.75
C ALA A 70 14.14 -7.17 -9.33
N LEU A 71 12.86 -7.51 -9.13
CA LEU A 71 12.33 -8.03 -7.88
C LEU A 71 12.22 -9.56 -7.92
N PRO A 72 12.50 -10.27 -6.81
CA PRO A 72 12.21 -11.69 -6.62
C PRO A 72 10.72 -11.91 -6.21
N ALA A 73 10.37 -13.06 -5.64
CA ALA A 73 9.07 -13.35 -5.02
C ALA A 73 8.96 -12.82 -3.57
N ARG A 74 9.60 -11.68 -3.26
CA ARG A 74 9.60 -11.06 -1.93
C ARG A 74 9.56 -9.54 -2.07
N ALA A 75 8.77 -8.91 -1.22
CA ALA A 75 8.69 -7.45 -1.16
C ALA A 75 10.01 -6.85 -0.68
N LYS A 76 10.32 -5.66 -1.22
CA LYS A 76 11.42 -4.82 -0.79
C LYS A 76 10.86 -3.47 -0.38
N VAL A 77 11.13 -3.06 0.85
CA VAL A 77 10.59 -1.83 1.44
C VAL A 77 11.71 -0.85 1.67
N TYR A 78 11.53 0.39 1.23
CA TYR A 78 12.46 1.49 1.46
C TYR A 78 12.16 2.22 2.77
N SER A 79 10.91 2.62 2.97
CA SER A 79 10.49 3.36 4.16
C SER A 79 9.01 3.16 4.47
N ALA A 80 8.65 3.39 5.74
CA ALA A 80 7.27 3.39 6.21
C ALA A 80 7.10 4.49 7.27
N HIS A 81 6.21 5.46 7.03
CA HIS A 81 6.03 6.61 7.92
C HIS A 81 4.72 7.36 7.64
N ALA A 82 4.32 8.24 8.55
CA ALA A 82 3.31 9.26 8.25
C ALA A 82 3.84 10.22 7.18
N HIS A 83 3.12 10.38 6.08
CA HIS A 83 3.49 11.26 4.98
C HIS A 83 2.46 12.39 4.84
N PHE A 84 2.97 13.63 4.80
CA PHE A 84 2.17 14.85 4.70
C PHE A 84 2.37 15.56 3.34
N GLY A 85 3.08 14.92 2.42
CA GLY A 85 3.34 15.46 1.07
C GLY A 85 2.32 15.06 0.00
N GLU A 86 1.36 14.18 0.32
CA GLU A 86 0.26 13.78 -0.59
C GLU A 86 -0.79 14.89 -0.71
N GLU A 87 -1.75 14.72 -1.63
CA GLU A 87 -2.81 15.70 -1.81
C GLU A 87 -3.66 15.90 -0.54
N PRO A 88 -4.17 17.12 -0.29
CA PRO A 88 -4.95 17.44 0.92
C PRO A 88 -6.07 16.44 1.27
N PRO A 89 -6.84 15.88 0.31
CA PRO A 89 -7.87 14.88 0.61
C PRO A 89 -7.33 13.56 1.18
N LEU A 90 -6.08 13.19 0.88
CA LEU A 90 -5.45 11.94 1.34
C LEU A 90 -4.74 12.11 2.69
N VAL A 91 -4.12 13.28 2.92
CA VAL A 91 -3.38 13.53 4.17
C VAL A 91 -4.27 13.92 5.33
N GLY A 92 -5.38 14.63 5.08
CA GLY A 92 -6.22 15.20 6.13
C GLY A 92 -5.41 15.88 7.24
N SER A 93 -5.82 15.65 8.50
CA SER A 93 -5.14 16.17 9.69
C SER A 93 -4.12 15.22 10.34
N ARG A 94 -4.05 13.96 9.90
CA ARG A 94 -3.26 12.89 10.57
C ARG A 94 -2.20 12.26 9.66
N GLY A 95 -2.05 12.78 8.44
CA GLY A 95 -1.15 12.24 7.43
C GLY A 95 -1.70 10.99 6.73
N SER A 96 -1.04 10.65 5.63
CA SER A 96 -1.21 9.38 4.91
C SER A 96 -0.14 8.40 5.38
N GLY A 97 -0.55 7.25 5.93
CA GLY A 97 0.38 6.26 6.45
C GLY A 97 1.02 5.54 5.28
N THR A 98 2.22 5.95 4.88
CA THR A 98 2.79 5.58 3.58
C THR A 98 3.87 4.53 3.73
N VAL A 99 3.83 3.51 2.89
CA VAL A 99 4.87 2.49 2.73
C VAL A 99 5.42 2.58 1.31
N PHE A 100 6.67 2.99 1.18
CA PHE A 100 7.39 3.03 -0.09
C PHE A 100 8.05 1.69 -0.36
N PHE A 101 7.60 1.01 -1.40
CA PHE A 101 8.23 -0.19 -1.92
C PHE A 101 9.33 0.17 -2.92
N SER A 102 10.34 -0.69 -3.01
CA SER A 102 11.49 -0.52 -3.90
C SER A 102 11.26 -1.21 -5.24
N ARG A 103 11.91 -0.69 -6.28
CA ARG A 103 11.83 -1.12 -7.68
C ARG A 103 10.50 -0.77 -8.37
N CYS A 104 10.57 -0.47 -9.68
CA CYS A 104 9.39 -0.22 -10.51
C CYS A 104 9.54 -0.86 -11.90
N ASN A 105 8.43 -1.31 -12.49
CA ASN A 105 8.39 -1.95 -13.81
C ASN A 105 8.26 -1.00 -15.01
N LEU A 106 8.05 0.31 -14.76
CA LEU A 106 7.88 1.32 -15.82
C LEU A 106 9.21 1.87 -16.34
N LEU A 107 10.17 2.11 -15.44
CA LEU A 107 11.50 2.68 -15.73
C LEU A 107 11.47 4.09 -16.35
N CYS A 108 10.65 4.99 -15.80
CA CYS A 108 10.52 6.36 -16.29
C CYS A 108 11.86 7.13 -16.29
N VAL A 109 12.18 7.83 -17.39
CA VAL A 109 13.44 8.60 -17.53
C VAL A 109 13.51 9.80 -16.57
N PHE A 110 12.35 10.29 -16.15
CA PHE A 110 12.15 11.41 -15.23
C PHE A 110 11.69 10.96 -13.84
N CYS A 111 12.06 9.75 -13.40
CA CYS A 111 11.58 9.20 -12.14
C CYS A 111 12.04 10.06 -10.94
N GLN A 112 11.09 10.67 -10.24
CA GLN A 112 11.38 11.45 -9.03
C GLN A 112 11.92 10.59 -7.88
N ASN A 113 11.53 9.31 -7.84
CA ASN A 113 11.96 8.33 -6.84
C ASN A 113 13.03 7.39 -7.42
N TRP A 114 13.97 7.91 -8.21
CA TRP A 114 14.95 7.08 -8.94
C TRP A 114 15.77 6.18 -8.01
N GLU A 115 16.21 6.68 -6.86
CA GLU A 115 16.97 5.92 -5.86
C GLU A 115 16.20 4.68 -5.38
N ILE A 116 14.89 4.83 -5.17
CA ILE A 116 14.03 3.77 -4.66
C ILE A 116 13.59 2.83 -5.79
N ASN A 117 13.22 3.38 -6.95
CA ASN A 117 12.59 2.64 -8.05
C ASN A 117 13.57 2.05 -9.07
N HIS A 118 14.69 2.73 -9.35
CA HIS A 118 15.66 2.29 -10.36
C HIS A 118 16.92 1.73 -9.71
N ARG A 119 17.52 2.42 -8.74
CA ARG A 119 18.65 1.88 -7.98
C ARG A 119 18.20 0.73 -7.06
N GLY A 120 17.01 0.87 -6.49
CA GLY A 120 16.37 -0.21 -5.73
C GLY A 120 16.73 -0.19 -4.25
N ASP A 121 16.90 0.99 -3.67
CA ASP A 121 17.23 1.16 -2.25
C ASP A 121 16.14 0.60 -1.34
N GLY A 122 16.52 0.10 -0.16
CA GLY A 122 15.63 -0.51 0.82
C GLY A 122 16.06 -1.93 1.21
N SER A 123 15.20 -2.62 1.94
CA SER A 123 15.47 -3.94 2.52
C SER A 123 14.39 -4.94 2.12
N PHE A 124 14.81 -6.16 1.78
CA PHE A 124 13.86 -7.26 1.58
C PHE A 124 13.22 -7.62 2.91
N CYS A 125 11.92 -7.83 2.92
CA CYS A 125 11.17 -8.26 4.09
C CYS A 125 10.54 -9.64 3.88
N SER A 126 10.19 -10.32 4.95
CA SER A 126 9.27 -11.46 4.96
C SER A 126 7.81 -10.96 4.93
N ASP A 127 6.86 -11.87 4.68
CA ASP A 127 5.43 -11.57 4.71
C ASP A 127 5.01 -11.10 6.13
N GLU A 128 5.58 -11.71 7.18
CA GLU A 128 5.34 -11.33 8.57
C GLU A 128 5.93 -9.96 8.92
N GLU A 129 7.14 -9.66 8.45
CA GLU A 129 7.77 -8.35 8.63
C GLU A 129 6.95 -7.25 7.94
N LEU A 130 6.48 -7.50 6.72
CA LEU A 130 5.60 -6.58 6.00
C LEU A 130 4.30 -6.34 6.76
N GLY A 131 3.68 -7.40 7.31
CA GLY A 131 2.50 -7.29 8.16
C GLY A 131 2.75 -6.43 9.41
N ARG A 132 3.90 -6.59 10.07
CA ARG A 132 4.29 -5.73 11.22
C ARG A 132 4.49 -4.28 10.80
N ILE A 133 5.06 -4.02 9.63
CA ILE A 133 5.20 -2.66 9.09
C ILE A 133 3.81 -2.02 8.91
N PHE A 134 2.85 -2.74 8.31
CA PHE A 134 1.49 -2.23 8.12
C PHE A 134 0.79 -1.92 9.44
N LEU A 135 0.92 -2.80 10.44
CA LEU A 135 0.36 -2.56 11.78
C LEU A 135 1.05 -1.39 12.49
N SER A 136 2.37 -1.24 12.33
CA SER A 136 3.10 -0.10 12.88
C SER A 136 2.59 1.22 12.29
N VAL A 137 2.40 1.28 10.97
CA VAL A 137 1.83 2.46 10.28
C VAL A 137 0.38 2.72 10.73
N GLN A 138 -0.43 1.68 10.88
CA GLN A 138 -1.80 1.80 11.41
C GLN A 138 -1.79 2.42 12.83
N ASN A 139 -0.88 1.98 13.69
CA ASN A 139 -0.75 2.48 15.06
C ASN A 139 -0.29 3.94 15.14
N MET A 140 0.25 4.52 14.06
CA MET A 140 0.52 5.96 13.98
C MET A 140 -0.76 6.81 13.89
N GLY A 141 -1.92 6.20 13.64
CA GLY A 141 -3.20 6.90 13.57
C GLY A 141 -3.43 7.72 12.30
N CYS A 142 -2.67 7.43 11.23
CA CYS A 142 -2.86 8.03 9.91
C CYS A 142 -4.26 7.73 9.36
N HIS A 143 -4.74 8.58 8.43
CA HIS A 143 -6.10 8.41 7.87
C HIS A 143 -6.24 7.20 6.94
N ASN A 144 -5.13 6.72 6.39
CA ASN A 144 -5.09 5.60 5.48
C ASN A 144 -3.74 4.88 5.56
N LEU A 145 -3.69 3.71 4.93
CA LEU A 145 -2.47 3.02 4.54
C LEU A 145 -2.29 3.21 3.03
N ASN A 146 -1.28 3.98 2.64
CA ASN A 146 -0.92 4.26 1.26
C ASN A 146 0.28 3.39 0.86
N LEU A 147 0.09 2.56 -0.16
CA LEU A 147 1.13 1.65 -0.65
C LEU A 147 1.68 2.23 -1.95
N VAL A 148 2.93 2.68 -1.92
CA VAL A 148 3.58 3.33 -3.07
C VAL A 148 4.47 2.32 -3.79
N THR A 149 4.15 2.07 -5.07
CA THR A 149 4.76 1.03 -5.91
C THR A 149 4.63 -0.40 -5.35
N PRO A 150 3.46 -0.87 -4.87
CA PRO A 150 3.28 -2.23 -4.37
C PRO A 150 3.18 -3.24 -5.53
N THR A 151 4.13 -3.19 -6.46
CA THR A 151 4.18 -4.07 -7.61
C THR A 151 4.90 -5.36 -7.22
N HIS A 152 4.22 -6.48 -7.43
CA HIS A 152 4.60 -7.84 -7.02
C HIS A 152 4.41 -8.09 -5.52
#